data_AF-A0A226MS97-F1
#
_entry.id   AF-A0A226MS97-F1
#
_cell.length_a   1.000
_cell.length_b   1.000
_cell.length_c   1.000
_cell.angle_alpha   90.00
_cell.angle_beta   90.00
_cell.angle_gamma   90.00
#
_symmetry.space_group_name_H-M   'P 1'
#
loop_
_entity.id
_entity.type
_entity.pdbx_description
1 polymer ?
#
loop_
_entity_poly.entity_id
_entity_poly.type
_entity_poly.pdbx_seq_one_letter_code
_entity_poly.pdbx_strand_id
1 'polypeptide(L)'
;MLEVLDTLTKVLVALYEEPEKPSSALDFLKHHLGASAPENPEVEALRLEVVEMKAKYEAVLEENKKLKAKLAQYEPPQEEKRDE
;
A
#
# COMPACT_ATOMS: atom_id res chain seq x y z
N MET A 1 20.96 -0.68 14.30
CA MET A 1 22.07 -1.36 13.59
C MET A 1 22.47 -2.67 14.28
N LEU A 2 22.55 -2.72 15.61
CA LEU A 2 22.87 -3.95 16.38
C LEU A 2 21.81 -5.07 16.26
N GLU A 3 20.52 -4.75 16.16
CA GLU A 3 19.43 -5.75 16.11
C GLU A 3 19.44 -6.59 14.83
N VAL A 4 19.77 -5.99 13.69
CA VAL A 4 19.86 -6.71 12.40
C VAL A 4 21.02 -7.68 12.41
N LEU A 5 22.17 -7.27 12.96
CA LEU A 5 23.35 -8.10 13.07
C LEU A 5 23.12 -9.28 14.03
N ASP A 6 22.52 -9.03 15.19
CA ASP A 6 22.16 -10.07 16.17
C ASP A 6 21.20 -11.12 15.57
N THR A 7 20.17 -10.66 14.86
CA THR A 7 19.23 -11.55 14.16
C THR A 7 19.94 -12.40 13.12
N LEU A 8 20.79 -11.79 12.28
CA LEU A 8 21.54 -12.51 11.26
C LEU A 8 22.50 -13.54 11.88
N THR A 9 23.21 -13.18 12.95
CA THR A 9 24.10 -14.09 13.67
C THR A 9 23.33 -15.28 14.24
N LYS A 10 22.17 -15.05 14.87
CA LYS A 10 21.32 -16.13 15.39
C LYS A 10 20.87 -17.11 14.31
N VAL A 11 20.44 -16.62 13.15
CA VAL A 11 20.01 -17.48 12.03
C VAL A 11 21.19 -18.27 11.45
N LEU A 12 22.38 -17.66 11.35
CA LEU A 12 23.58 -18.36 10.89
C LEU A 12 24.04 -19.44 11.87
N VAL A 13 23.94 -19.19 13.18
CA VAL A 13 24.22 -20.19 14.22
C VAL A 13 23.23 -21.34 14.12
N ALA A 14 21.93 -21.06 14.00
CA ALA A 14 20.91 -22.10 13.82
C ALA A 14 21.16 -22.96 12.58
N LEU A 15 21.51 -22.34 11.45
CA LEU A 15 21.91 -23.06 10.23
C LEU A 15 23.15 -23.93 10.45
N TYR A 16 24.10 -23.49 11.28
CA TYR A 16 25.30 -24.26 11.62
C TYR A 16 25.00 -25.44 12.55
N GLU A 17 24.09 -25.27 13.51
CA GLU A 17 23.75 -26.28 14.51
C GLU A 17 22.77 -27.35 14.01
N GLU A 18 22.10 -27.13 12.88
CA GLU A 18 21.21 -28.13 12.27
C GLU A 18 21.90 -29.50 12.07
N PRO A 19 21.41 -30.59 12.72
CA PRO A 19 21.99 -31.93 12.60
C PRO A 19 21.92 -32.47 11.17
N GLU A 20 20.88 -32.09 10.41
CA GLU A 20 20.77 -32.35 8.98
C GLU A 20 20.77 -31.02 8.21
N LYS A 21 21.80 -30.79 7.39
CA LYS A 21 21.90 -29.54 6.64
C LYS A 21 20.76 -29.41 5.64
N PRO A 22 20.10 -28.24 5.55
CA PRO A 22 19.08 -28.00 4.55
C PRO A 22 19.70 -28.11 3.15
N SER A 23 18.91 -28.61 2.20
CA SER A 23 19.30 -28.68 0.78
C SER A 23 19.63 -27.31 0.17
N SER A 24 19.06 -26.25 0.75
CA SER A 24 19.30 -24.85 0.39
C SER A 24 19.47 -24.00 1.64
N ALA A 25 20.71 -23.62 1.94
CA ALA A 25 21.03 -22.68 3.02
C ALA A 25 20.34 -21.31 2.81
N LEU A 26 20.21 -20.90 1.54
CA LEU A 26 19.62 -19.62 1.17
C LEU A 26 18.11 -19.59 1.44
N ASP A 27 17.40 -20.69 1.22
CA ASP A 27 15.97 -20.76 1.55
C ASP A 27 15.73 -20.87 3.06
N PHE A 28 16.61 -21.58 3.78
CA PHE A 28 16.60 -21.59 5.25
C PHE A 28 16.73 -20.18 5.82
N LEU A 29 17.69 -19.39 5.30
CA LEU A 29 17.90 -18.00 5.68
C LEU A 29 16.66 -17.14 5.36
N LYS A 30 16.09 -17.25 4.15
CA LYS A 30 14.89 -16.50 3.78
C LYS A 30 13.71 -16.80 4.69
N HIS A 31 13.50 -18.07 5.03
CA HIS A 31 12.43 -18.48 5.93
C HIS A 31 12.60 -17.91 7.33
N HIS A 32 13.79 -18.05 7.91
CA HIS A 32 14.08 -17.57 9.26
C HIS A 32 14.15 -16.04 9.37
N LEU A 33 14.44 -15.34 8.29
CA LEU A 33 14.43 -13.87 8.23
C LEU A 33 13.08 -13.28 7.82
N GLY A 34 12.05 -14.10 7.63
CA GLY A 34 10.72 -13.64 7.20
C GLY A 34 10.65 -13.15 5.74
N ALA A 35 11.72 -13.33 4.96
CA ALA A 35 11.78 -12.95 3.55
C ALA A 35 11.04 -13.95 2.63
N SER A 36 10.59 -15.09 3.17
CA SER A 36 9.70 -16.03 2.48
C SER A 36 8.26 -15.97 2.97
N ALA A 37 7.93 -15.09 3.92
CA ALA A 37 6.53 -14.90 4.28
C ALA A 37 5.80 -14.33 3.05
N PRO A 38 4.62 -14.85 2.69
CA PRO A 38 3.70 -14.13 1.81
C PRO A 38 3.58 -12.70 2.33
N GLU A 39 3.44 -11.71 1.44
CA GLU A 39 3.16 -10.34 1.87
C GLU A 39 2.07 -10.39 2.95
N ASN A 40 2.32 -9.76 4.10
CA ASN A 40 1.45 -9.85 5.26
C ASN A 40 -0.01 -9.67 4.78
N PRO A 41 -0.95 -10.60 5.05
CA PRO A 41 -2.32 -10.52 4.54
C PRO A 41 -3.01 -9.20 4.89
N GLU A 42 -2.60 -8.56 5.99
CA GLU A 42 -3.02 -7.22 6.38
C GLU A 42 -2.54 -6.14 5.39
N VAL A 43 -1.30 -6.25 4.90
CA VAL A 43 -0.73 -5.35 3.88
C VAL A 43 -1.45 -5.54 2.55
N GLU A 44 -1.77 -6.78 2.16
CA GLU A 44 -2.58 -7.04 0.95
C GLU A 44 -3.99 -6.46 1.07
N ALA A 45 -4.65 -6.65 2.21
CA ALA A 45 -5.97 -6.08 2.49
C ALA A 45 -5.96 -4.54 2.44
N LEU A 46 -4.96 -3.91 3.06
CA LEU A 46 -4.79 -2.45 3.02
C LEU A 46 -4.55 -1.94 1.60
N ARG A 47 -3.76 -2.66 0.78
CA ARG A 47 -3.57 -2.29 -0.63
C ARG A 47 -4.87 -2.34 -1.42
N LEU A 48 -5.69 -3.36 -1.20
CA LEU A 48 -6.99 -3.49 -1.85
C LEU A 48 -7.92 -2.33 -1.44
N GLU A 49 -7.99 -2.01 -0.14
CA GLU A 49 -8.79 -0.89 0.36
C GLU A 49 -8.35 0.44 -0.25
N VAL A 50 -7.05 0.68 -0.40
CA VAL A 50 -6.52 1.88 -1.06
C VAL A 50 -6.96 1.96 -2.53
N VAL A 51 -6.92 0.83 -3.25
CA VAL A 51 -7.37 0.78 -4.66
C VAL A 51 -8.86 1.08 -4.75
N GLU A 52 -9.69 0.44 -3.92
CA GLU A 52 -11.13 0.70 -3.89
C GLU A 52 -11.45 2.14 -3.53
N MET A 53 -10.72 2.72 -2.58
CA MET A 53 -10.94 4.10 -2.15
C MET A 53 -10.58 5.10 -3.23
N LYS A 54 -9.48 4.90 -3.94
CA LYS A 54 -9.12 5.72 -5.10
C LYS A 54 -10.18 5.64 -6.20
N ALA A 55 -10.67 4.45 -6.51
CA ALA A 55 -11.72 4.27 -7.53
C ALA A 55 -13.02 5.01 -7.16
N LYS A 56 -13.47 4.90 -5.90
CA LYS A 56 -14.66 5.63 -5.41
C LYS A 56 -14.44 7.14 -5.42
N TYR A 57 -13.25 7.60 -5.01
CA TYR A 57 -12.91 9.02 -5.02
C TYR A 57 -12.92 9.62 -6.44
N GLU A 58 -12.33 8.92 -7.41
CA GLU A 58 -12.35 9.34 -8.81
C GLU A 58 -13.77 9.39 -9.39
N ALA A 59 -14.61 8.40 -9.08
CA ALA A 59 -16.01 8.38 -9.52
C ALA A 59 -16.79 9.58 -8.98
N VAL A 60 -16.63 9.90 -7.69
CA VAL A 60 -17.28 11.06 -7.06
C VAL A 60 -16.77 12.38 -7.63
N LEU A 61 -15.46 12.50 -7.90
CA LEU A 61 -14.90 13.69 -8.55
C LEU A 61 -15.50 13.92 -9.94
N GLU A 62 -15.63 12.87 -10.73
CA GLU A 62 -16.19 12.96 -12.08
C GLU A 62 -17.69 13.29 -12.04
N GLU A 63 -18.45 12.72 -11.10
CA GLU A 63 -19.84 13.09 -10.88
C GLU A 63 -19.96 14.56 -10.43
N ASN A 64 -19.13 15.00 -9.49
CA ASN A 64 -19.13 16.38 -9.01
C ASN A 64 -18.82 17.37 -10.15
N LYS A 65 -17.87 17.03 -11.02
CA LYS A 65 -17.55 17.81 -12.21
C LYS A 65 -18.74 17.91 -13.17
N LYS A 66 -19.42 16.79 -13.44
CA LYS A 66 -20.63 16.76 -14.27
C LYS A 66 -21.76 17.59 -13.68
N LEU A 67 -21.99 17.49 -12.37
CA LEU A 67 -23.03 18.26 -11.68
C LEU A 67 -22.73 19.75 -11.69
N LYS A 68 -21.49 20.16 -11.42
CA LYS A 68 -21.05 21.57 -11.54
C LYS A 68 -21.23 22.10 -12.95
N ALA A 69 -20.85 21.32 -13.97
CA ALA A 69 -21.04 21.71 -15.37
C ALA A 69 -22.51 21.88 -15.74
N LYS A 70 -23.40 21.03 -15.21
CA LYS A 70 -24.86 21.18 -15.39
C LYS A 70 -25.40 22.42 -14.65
N LEU A 71 -24.99 22.64 -13.40
CA LEU A 71 -25.41 23.80 -12.62
C LEU A 71 -25.04 25.13 -13.28
N ALA A 72 -23.84 25.23 -13.85
CA ALA A 72 -23.39 26.42 -14.58
C ALA A 72 -24.29 26.78 -15.78
N GLN A 73 -25.07 25.84 -16.32
CA GLN A 73 -26.03 26.11 -17.40
C GLN A 73 -27.30 26.81 -16.91
N TYR A 74 -27.58 26.73 -15.62
CA TYR A 74 -28.76 27.31 -14.97
C TYR A 74 -28.42 28.53 -14.11
N GLU A 75 -27.14 28.84 -13.91
CA GLU A 75 -26.76 30.13 -13.35
C GLU A 75 -27.15 31.22 -14.37
N PRO A 76 -27.95 32.23 -13.97
CA PRO A 76 -28.12 33.41 -14.81
C PRO A 76 -26.73 34.02 -15.08
N PRO A 77 -26.54 34.76 -16.20
CA PRO A 77 -25.35 35.57 -16.35
C PRO A 77 -25.22 36.35 -15.04
N GLN A 78 -24.08 36.24 -14.35
CA GLN A 78 -23.84 37.11 -13.20
C GLN A 78 -24.22 38.49 -13.70
N GLU A 79 -25.29 39.08 -13.15
CA GLU A 79 -25.52 40.50 -13.28
C GLU A 79 -24.19 41.05 -12.78
N GLU A 80 -23.36 41.50 -13.73
CA GLU A 80 -22.29 42.41 -13.46
C GLU A 80 -22.91 43.37 -12.47
N LYS A 81 -22.35 43.40 -11.25
CA LYS A 81 -22.65 44.46 -10.31
C LYS A 81 -22.25 45.75 -11.01
N ARG A 82 -23.15 46.23 -11.87
CA ARG A 82 -23.27 47.60 -12.29
C ARG A 82 -23.68 48.31 -11.03
N ASP A 83 -22.89 49.32 -10.73
CA ASP A 83 -23.20 50.43 -9.84
C ASP A 83 -22.99 50.04 -8.35
N GLU A 84 -22.20 50.75 -7.54
CA GLU A 84 -21.63 52.11 -7.57
C GLU A 84 -20.26 52.15 -6.86
#